data_AF-A0A955BWX3-F1
#
_entry.id   AF-A0A955BWX3-F1
#
_cell.length_a   1.000
_cell.length_b   1.000
_cell.length_c   1.000
_cell.angle_alpha   90.00
_cell.angle_beta   90.00
_cell.angle_gamma   90.00
#
_symmetry.space_group_name_H-M   'P 1'
#
loop_
_entity.id
_entity.type
_entity.pdbx_description
1 polymer ?
#
loop_
_entity_poly.entity_id
_entity_poly.type
_entity_poly.pdbx_seq_one_letter_code
_entity_poly.pdbx_strand_id
1 'polypeptide(L)'
;PGDYNGDASVDAADYTVWRDALGEANPAADGDGDGLVDQDDYGVWRDNYGVTPDLSVPNGDFETGDLSEWEVVVEPNTDVSSGFPRVESFDVNGDGQPTDAMRVRLGRFDAGSPGGVVALEQELLLAAGDYEFSADVASQSLQSFGNTGPGDYVMYLDGEVLDEVLLNGTTIDGFEVIRQSLYGALQGVQPGYHTLRLEVSRGATNSREIYHFFDNIAFAPLLSSATAAPEPHTAGLLVLGAWAIGAGRRQRAAS
;
A
#
# COMPACT_ATOMS: atom_id res chain seq x y z
N PRO A 1 -4.96 4.59 -19.57
CA PRO A 1 -5.65 3.28 -19.67
C PRO A 1 -5.28 2.58 -20.98
N GLY A 2 -4.96 1.30 -20.93
CA GLY A 2 -4.81 0.38 -22.07
C GLY A 2 -4.95 -1.07 -21.64
N ASP A 3 -5.31 -1.27 -20.37
CA ASP A 3 -5.56 -2.53 -19.69
C ASP A 3 -7.02 -2.89 -19.98
N TYR A 4 -7.23 -3.77 -20.94
CA TYR A 4 -8.54 -4.17 -21.43
C TYR A 4 -8.99 -5.49 -20.81
N ASN A 5 -8.08 -6.25 -20.19
CA ASN A 5 -8.43 -7.46 -19.45
C ASN A 5 -8.66 -7.20 -17.94
N GLY A 6 -8.31 -6.01 -17.45
CA GLY A 6 -8.49 -5.54 -16.08
C GLY A 6 -7.54 -6.18 -15.08
N ASP A 7 -6.28 -6.44 -15.46
CA ASP A 7 -5.28 -7.07 -14.57
C ASP A 7 -4.19 -6.11 -14.05
N ALA A 8 -4.36 -4.80 -14.31
CA ALA A 8 -3.45 -3.71 -14.00
C ALA A 8 -2.13 -3.73 -14.79
N SER A 9 -1.95 -4.65 -15.72
CA SER A 9 -0.85 -4.65 -16.70
C SER A 9 -1.38 -4.25 -18.07
N VAL A 10 -0.54 -3.60 -18.88
CA VAL A 10 -0.86 -3.31 -20.27
C VAL A 10 0.10 -4.09 -21.16
N ASP A 11 -0.36 -5.23 -21.66
CA ASP A 11 0.47 -6.18 -22.40
C ASP A 11 -0.25 -6.81 -23.62
N ALA A 12 0.28 -7.92 -24.11
CA ALA A 12 -0.25 -8.60 -25.30
C ALA A 12 -1.61 -9.27 -25.06
N ALA A 13 -1.99 -9.56 -23.82
CA ALA A 13 -3.32 -10.07 -23.47
C ALA A 13 -4.39 -9.00 -23.74
N ASP A 14 -4.14 -7.74 -23.40
CA ASP A 14 -5.06 -6.63 -23.68
C ASP A 14 -5.32 -6.44 -25.17
N TYR A 15 -4.26 -6.61 -25.98
CA TYR A 15 -4.40 -6.58 -27.43
C TYR A 15 -5.37 -7.64 -27.95
N THR A 16 -5.41 -8.82 -27.33
CA THR A 16 -6.37 -9.86 -27.73
C THR A 16 -7.80 -9.46 -27.38
N VAL A 17 -8.02 -8.83 -26.23
CA VAL A 17 -9.34 -8.30 -25.84
C VAL A 17 -9.81 -7.23 -26.82
N TRP A 18 -8.96 -6.26 -27.16
CA TRP A 18 -9.27 -5.25 -28.17
C TRP A 18 -9.58 -5.87 -29.53
N ARG A 19 -8.74 -6.83 -29.96
CA ARG A 19 -8.89 -7.44 -31.29
C ARG A 19 -10.20 -8.22 -31.41
N ASP A 20 -10.61 -8.90 -30.35
CA ASP A 20 -11.86 -9.67 -30.29
C ASP A 20 -13.10 -8.75 -30.23
N ALA A 21 -12.97 -7.56 -29.64
CA ALA A 21 -14.05 -6.57 -29.52
C ALA A 21 -14.14 -5.58 -30.69
N LEU A 22 -13.25 -5.66 -31.70
CA LEU A 22 -13.15 -4.67 -32.77
C LEU A 22 -14.46 -4.48 -33.55
N GLY A 23 -14.99 -3.25 -33.53
CA GLY A 23 -16.25 -2.85 -34.16
C GLY A 23 -17.49 -3.08 -33.29
N GLU A 24 -17.33 -3.51 -32.04
CA GLU A 24 -18.41 -3.71 -31.07
C GLU A 24 -18.46 -2.54 -30.07
N ALA A 25 -19.63 -2.36 -29.44
CA ALA A 25 -19.77 -1.50 -28.27
C ALA A 25 -19.38 -2.31 -27.03
N ASN A 26 -18.09 -2.27 -26.66
CA ASN A 26 -17.55 -2.98 -25.50
C ASN A 26 -16.76 -2.01 -24.60
N PRO A 27 -17.32 -1.59 -23.45
CA PRO A 27 -16.65 -0.66 -22.55
C PRO A 27 -15.30 -1.12 -22.01
N ALA A 28 -14.99 -2.42 -22.03
CA ALA A 28 -13.71 -2.93 -21.54
C ALA A 28 -12.55 -2.62 -22.48
N ALA A 29 -12.81 -2.49 -23.80
CA ALA A 29 -11.79 -2.24 -24.82
C ALA A 29 -11.95 -0.87 -25.51
N ASP A 30 -12.89 -0.05 -25.02
CA ASP A 30 -13.16 1.33 -25.41
C ASP A 30 -12.27 2.25 -24.55
N GLY A 31 -10.99 2.30 -24.92
CA GLY A 31 -9.95 3.00 -24.18
C GLY A 31 -10.00 4.52 -24.34
N ASP A 32 -10.62 5.04 -25.41
CA ASP A 32 -10.84 6.48 -25.60
C ASP A 32 -12.23 6.96 -25.10
N GLY A 33 -13.14 6.03 -24.84
CA GLY A 33 -14.45 6.27 -24.22
C GLY A 33 -15.50 6.81 -25.18
N ASP A 34 -15.36 6.58 -26.49
CA ASP A 34 -16.29 7.06 -27.51
C ASP A 34 -17.52 6.15 -27.72
N GLY A 35 -17.49 4.95 -27.13
CA GLY A 35 -18.54 3.95 -27.17
C GLY A 35 -18.41 2.89 -28.27
N LEU A 36 -17.34 2.92 -29.06
CA LEU A 36 -17.06 1.97 -30.15
C LEU A 36 -15.60 1.52 -30.13
N VAL A 37 -15.35 0.22 -30.08
CA VAL A 37 -13.98 -0.29 -30.15
C VAL A 37 -13.43 -0.19 -31.57
N ASP A 38 -12.44 0.67 -31.80
CA ASP A 38 -11.84 0.90 -33.11
C ASP A 38 -10.30 1.08 -33.09
N GLN A 39 -9.75 1.76 -34.10
CA GLN A 39 -8.31 1.93 -34.27
C GLN A 39 -7.70 2.96 -33.30
N ASP A 40 -8.50 3.87 -32.77
CA ASP A 40 -8.08 4.87 -31.80
C ASP A 40 -7.84 4.21 -30.42
N ASP A 41 -8.63 3.21 -30.04
CA ASP A 41 -8.40 2.36 -28.85
C ASP A 41 -7.10 1.54 -28.94
N TYR A 42 -6.74 1.08 -30.14
CA TYR A 42 -5.42 0.48 -30.32
C TYR A 42 -4.30 1.49 -30.09
N GLY A 43 -4.51 2.75 -30.49
CA GLY A 43 -3.60 3.84 -30.18
C GLY A 43 -3.42 4.00 -28.67
N VAL A 44 -4.53 3.97 -27.94
CA VAL A 44 -4.57 4.02 -26.47
C VAL A 44 -3.80 2.84 -25.85
N TRP A 45 -4.07 1.59 -26.24
CA TRP A 45 -3.29 0.42 -25.78
C TRP A 45 -1.80 0.56 -26.08
N ARG A 46 -1.45 0.92 -27.31
CA ARG A 46 -0.05 1.03 -27.75
C ARG A 46 0.72 2.07 -26.93
N ASP A 47 0.08 3.21 -26.65
CA ASP A 47 0.71 4.31 -25.93
C ASP A 47 0.89 3.99 -24.43
N ASN A 48 0.16 3.01 -23.90
CA ASN A 48 0.27 2.53 -22.51
C ASN A 48 1.01 1.17 -22.40
N TYR A 49 1.42 0.54 -23.51
CA TYR A 49 2.04 -0.79 -23.50
C TYR A 49 3.30 -0.85 -22.62
N GLY A 50 3.33 -1.83 -21.72
CA GLY A 50 4.43 -2.04 -20.78
C GLY A 50 4.23 -1.38 -19.41
N VAL A 51 3.10 -0.70 -19.17
CA VAL A 51 2.69 -0.32 -17.81
C VAL A 51 2.43 -1.61 -17.01
N THR A 52 2.99 -1.68 -15.80
CA THR A 52 2.88 -2.81 -14.88
C THR A 52 2.68 -2.31 -13.45
N PRO A 53 2.08 -3.12 -12.56
CA PRO A 53 1.89 -2.75 -11.16
C PRO A 53 3.19 -2.35 -10.45
N ASP A 54 3.05 -1.43 -9.51
CA ASP A 54 4.09 -0.97 -8.61
C ASP A 54 4.48 -2.09 -7.63
N LEU A 55 5.76 -2.09 -7.25
CA LEU A 55 6.33 -3.02 -6.27
C LEU A 55 6.87 -2.31 -5.03
N SER A 56 6.75 -0.99 -4.98
CA SER A 56 7.22 -0.12 -3.91
C SER A 56 6.52 1.23 -4.01
N VAL A 57 6.59 2.03 -2.94
CA VAL A 57 6.18 3.44 -2.95
C VAL A 57 7.31 4.28 -3.54
N PRO A 58 7.16 4.93 -4.71
CA PRO A 58 8.14 5.89 -5.20
C PRO A 58 8.55 6.91 -4.12
N ASN A 59 9.86 6.97 -3.85
CA ASN A 59 10.44 7.84 -2.82
C ASN A 59 9.77 7.69 -1.43
N GLY A 60 9.40 6.46 -1.05
CA GLY A 60 8.82 6.14 0.26
C GLY A 60 9.77 6.31 1.44
N ASP A 61 11.08 6.31 1.18
CA ASP A 61 12.15 6.54 2.17
C ASP A 61 12.74 7.96 2.07
N PHE A 62 12.20 8.84 1.22
CA PHE A 62 12.65 10.22 1.01
C PHE A 62 14.12 10.42 0.61
N GLU A 63 14.85 9.35 0.25
CA GLU A 63 16.29 9.39 -0.06
C GLU A 63 16.62 10.09 -1.39
N THR A 64 15.61 10.55 -2.15
CA THR A 64 15.83 11.52 -3.24
C THR A 64 16.19 12.92 -2.72
N GLY A 65 15.94 13.19 -1.43
CA GLY A 65 16.22 14.47 -0.77
C GLY A 65 15.13 15.54 -0.98
N ASP A 66 14.01 15.18 -1.62
CA ASP A 66 12.85 16.07 -1.82
C ASP A 66 11.51 15.32 -1.81
N LEU A 67 10.41 16.06 -2.02
CA LEU A 67 9.04 15.55 -2.02
C LEU A 67 8.46 15.46 -3.45
N SER A 68 9.29 15.40 -4.49
CA SER A 68 8.84 15.54 -5.90
C SER A 68 7.92 14.41 -6.38
N GLU A 69 8.03 13.21 -5.81
CA GLU A 69 7.17 12.06 -6.10
C GLU A 69 5.88 12.04 -5.27
N TRP A 70 5.69 13.03 -4.39
CA TRP A 70 4.54 13.12 -3.48
C TRP A 70 3.68 14.34 -3.80
N GLU A 71 2.37 14.15 -3.87
CA GLU A 71 1.44 15.26 -3.77
C GLU A 71 1.32 15.68 -2.31
N VAL A 72 1.83 16.88 -2.00
CA VAL A 72 1.76 17.46 -0.65
C VAL A 72 0.47 18.23 -0.50
N VAL A 73 -0.44 17.72 0.34
CA VAL A 73 -1.72 18.36 0.65
C VAL A 73 -1.59 19.14 1.96
N VAL A 74 -1.82 20.45 1.89
CA VAL A 74 -1.86 21.34 3.07
C VAL A 74 -3.28 21.86 3.23
N GLU A 75 -3.97 21.38 4.28
CA GLU A 75 -5.39 21.71 4.46
C GLU A 75 -5.63 23.16 4.93
N PRO A 76 -6.87 23.68 4.78
CA PRO A 76 -7.21 25.00 5.28
C PRO A 76 -6.93 25.15 6.78
N ASN A 77 -6.40 26.32 7.17
CA ASN A 77 -5.97 26.65 8.54
C ASN A 77 -4.69 25.93 9.01
N THR A 78 -3.98 25.24 8.12
CA THR A 78 -2.65 24.69 8.41
C THR A 78 -1.56 25.75 8.22
N ASP A 79 -0.75 25.98 9.26
CA ASP A 79 0.45 26.83 9.20
C ASP A 79 1.70 25.97 8.99
N VAL A 80 2.25 25.99 7.77
CA VAL A 80 3.53 25.36 7.38
C VAL A 80 4.62 26.40 7.13
N SER A 81 4.69 27.44 7.96
CA SER A 81 5.75 28.48 7.89
C SER A 81 7.17 27.91 7.98
N SER A 82 8.16 28.70 7.55
CA SER A 82 9.59 28.35 7.65
C SER A 82 10.07 27.21 6.75
N GLY A 83 9.48 27.06 5.55
CA GLY A 83 9.94 26.11 4.55
C GLY A 83 9.58 24.67 4.90
N PHE A 84 8.36 24.46 5.41
CA PHE A 84 7.78 23.15 5.63
C PHE A 84 6.64 22.88 4.63
N PRO A 85 6.27 21.60 4.42
CA PRO A 85 7.08 20.42 4.76
C PRO A 85 8.36 20.36 3.91
N ARG A 86 9.36 19.60 4.36
CA ARG A 86 10.61 19.34 3.63
C ARG A 86 11.25 18.04 4.08
N VAL A 87 12.20 17.55 3.31
CA VAL A 87 13.03 16.40 3.70
C VAL A 87 14.20 16.86 4.59
N GLU A 88 14.42 16.15 5.71
CA GLU A 88 15.58 16.33 6.59
C GLU A 88 15.98 15.00 7.24
N SER A 89 17.28 14.83 7.49
CA SER A 89 17.79 13.67 8.19
C SER A 89 17.30 13.59 9.66
N PHE A 90 16.66 12.49 10.02
CA PHE A 90 16.15 12.22 11.37
C PHE A 90 16.04 10.72 11.67
N ASP A 91 16.29 10.31 12.91
CA ASP A 91 16.14 8.92 13.36
C ASP A 91 14.68 8.66 13.81
N VAL A 92 13.82 8.37 12.82
CA VAL A 92 12.36 8.17 13.02
C VAL A 92 12.09 6.89 13.80
N ASN A 93 12.78 5.80 13.52
CA ASN A 93 12.52 4.47 14.11
C ASN A 93 13.26 4.23 15.44
N GLY A 94 14.29 5.03 15.76
CA GLY A 94 15.04 4.95 17.01
C GLY A 94 16.19 3.94 17.00
N ASP A 95 16.64 3.50 15.83
CA ASP A 95 17.77 2.58 15.69
C ASP A 95 19.15 3.26 15.80
N GLY A 96 19.16 4.59 15.89
CA GLY A 96 20.36 5.40 15.99
C GLY A 96 21.05 5.70 14.66
N GLN A 97 20.41 5.41 13.52
CA GLN A 97 20.86 5.73 12.16
C GLN A 97 19.86 6.67 11.48
N PRO A 98 20.07 8.00 11.54
CA PRO A 98 19.22 8.96 10.85
C PRO A 98 19.25 8.76 9.32
N THR A 99 18.06 8.63 8.73
CA THR A 99 17.77 8.61 7.28
C THR A 99 17.04 9.90 6.88
N ASP A 100 16.93 10.16 5.59
CA ASP A 100 16.14 11.30 5.12
C ASP A 100 14.65 11.04 5.40
N ALA A 101 13.96 12.00 6.00
CA ALA A 101 12.56 11.86 6.38
C ALA A 101 11.78 13.12 6.02
N MET A 102 10.50 12.97 5.65
CA MET A 102 9.62 14.13 5.58
C MET A 102 9.46 14.69 6.99
N ARG A 103 9.71 16.00 7.14
CA ARG A 103 9.46 16.76 8.36
C ARG A 103 8.42 17.85 8.09
N VAL A 104 7.50 17.99 9.03
CA VAL A 104 6.57 19.11 9.10
C VAL A 104 6.46 19.65 10.52
N ARG A 105 6.07 20.91 10.66
CA ARG A 105 5.75 21.52 11.95
C ARG A 105 4.27 21.89 11.96
N LEU A 106 3.53 21.42 12.96
CA LEU A 106 2.12 21.75 13.14
C LEU A 106 1.83 22.35 14.52
N GLY A 107 0.79 23.17 14.59
CA GLY A 107 0.40 23.93 15.78
C GLY A 107 0.44 25.43 15.55
N ARG A 108 -0.10 26.22 16.49
CA ARG A 108 -0.40 27.64 16.27
C ARG A 108 0.55 28.59 17.00
N PHE A 109 0.66 29.81 16.49
CA PHE A 109 1.19 30.96 17.24
C PHE A 109 0.09 31.77 17.98
N ASP A 110 -1.14 31.87 17.47
CA ASP A 110 -2.22 32.74 18.00
C ASP A 110 -3.62 32.10 18.07
N ALA A 111 -4.54 32.70 18.84
CA ALA A 111 -5.56 31.97 19.59
C ALA A 111 -6.88 31.51 18.89
N GLY A 112 -7.02 31.62 17.57
CA GLY A 112 -8.34 31.68 16.92
C GLY A 112 -8.83 30.50 16.05
N SER A 113 -8.00 29.55 15.62
CA SER A 113 -8.39 28.48 14.66
C SER A 113 -7.87 27.08 15.04
N PRO A 114 -8.49 25.98 14.55
CA PRO A 114 -8.09 24.60 14.84
C PRO A 114 -6.68 24.31 14.31
N GLY A 115 -5.98 23.34 14.90
CA GLY A 115 -4.63 23.01 14.45
C GLY A 115 -4.62 22.39 13.04
N GLY A 116 -3.41 22.21 12.50
CA GLY A 116 -3.20 21.95 11.08
C GLY A 116 -3.20 20.47 10.72
N VAL A 117 -3.47 20.21 9.44
CA VAL A 117 -3.37 18.92 8.78
C VAL A 117 -2.44 19.06 7.57
N VAL A 118 -1.48 18.14 7.45
CA VAL A 118 -0.68 17.94 6.24
C VAL A 118 -0.75 16.47 5.87
N ALA A 119 -0.91 16.20 4.58
CA ALA A 119 -0.86 14.86 4.06
C ALA A 119 0.09 14.74 2.87
N LEU A 120 0.55 13.51 2.63
CA LEU A 120 1.26 13.08 1.44
C LEU A 120 0.37 12.10 0.70
N GLU A 121 0.18 12.32 -0.60
CA GLU A 121 -0.60 11.44 -1.48
C GLU A 121 0.24 10.95 -2.65
N GLN A 122 -0.01 9.70 -3.04
CA GLN A 122 0.57 9.09 -4.23
C GLN A 122 -0.41 8.10 -4.85
N GLU A 123 -0.48 8.08 -6.18
CA GLU A 123 -1.20 7.05 -6.90
C GLU A 123 -0.30 5.83 -7.11
N LEU A 124 -0.78 4.67 -6.70
CA LEU A 124 -0.10 3.38 -6.83
C LEU A 124 -0.92 2.49 -7.77
N LEU A 125 -0.30 1.96 -8.80
CA LEU A 125 -0.90 0.93 -9.65
C LEU A 125 -0.71 -0.43 -8.97
N LEU A 126 -1.77 -1.03 -8.45
CA LEU A 126 -1.70 -2.32 -7.76
C LEU A 126 -2.33 -3.42 -8.61
N ALA A 127 -1.79 -4.63 -8.48
CA ALA A 127 -2.42 -5.83 -9.00
C ALA A 127 -3.55 -6.27 -8.05
N ALA A 128 -4.41 -7.17 -8.53
CA ALA A 128 -5.36 -7.83 -7.65
C ALA A 128 -4.62 -8.65 -6.57
N GLY A 129 -4.93 -8.44 -5.29
CA GLY A 129 -4.25 -9.18 -4.24
C GLY A 129 -4.51 -8.72 -2.82
N ASP A 130 -3.85 -9.39 -1.89
CA ASP A 130 -3.77 -8.98 -0.50
C ASP A 130 -2.46 -8.20 -0.31
N TYR A 131 -2.46 -7.15 0.50
CA TYR A 131 -1.31 -6.25 0.68
C TYR A 131 -1.14 -5.88 2.14
N GLU A 132 0.11 -5.67 2.54
CA GLU A 132 0.46 -4.96 3.77
C GLU A 132 1.12 -3.63 3.43
N PHE A 133 0.86 -2.62 4.26
CA PHE A 133 1.38 -1.27 4.16
C PHE A 133 1.99 -0.88 5.50
N SER A 134 3.09 -0.13 5.46
CA SER A 134 3.76 0.36 6.65
C SER A 134 4.33 1.75 6.46
N ALA A 135 4.46 2.48 7.56
CA ALA A 135 5.22 3.72 7.63
C ALA A 135 5.76 3.93 9.05
N ASP A 136 6.97 4.48 9.17
CA ASP A 136 7.49 4.95 10.45
C ASP A 136 7.10 6.41 10.67
N VAL A 137 6.68 6.74 11.89
CA VAL A 137 6.26 8.08 12.27
C VAL A 137 6.88 8.51 13.58
N ALA A 138 7.18 9.81 13.69
CA ALA A 138 7.67 10.35 14.95
C ALA A 138 7.15 11.76 15.22
N SER A 139 6.99 12.07 16.51
CA SER A 139 6.75 13.42 17.02
C SER A 139 7.93 13.84 17.88
N GLN A 140 8.52 15.01 17.61
CA GLN A 140 9.60 15.57 18.40
C GLN A 140 9.20 16.90 19.01
N SER A 141 9.49 17.05 20.29
CA SER A 141 9.53 18.35 20.94
C SER A 141 10.96 18.90 20.94
N LEU A 142 11.14 20.15 20.51
CA LEU A 142 12.38 20.90 20.79
C LEU A 142 12.19 21.95 21.89
N GLN A 143 11.01 21.97 22.53
CA GLN A 143 10.75 22.83 23.67
C GLN A 143 11.45 22.30 24.91
N SER A 144 11.83 23.21 25.81
CA SER A 144 12.40 22.85 27.13
C SER A 144 11.36 22.45 28.17
N PHE A 145 10.07 22.53 27.83
CA PHE A 145 8.94 22.15 28.65
C PHE A 145 7.98 21.28 27.84
N GLY A 146 7.17 20.48 28.53
CA GLY A 146 6.21 19.60 27.86
C GLY A 146 5.09 20.35 27.14
N ASN A 147 4.53 19.71 26.12
CA ASN A 147 3.38 20.17 25.34
C ASN A 147 2.28 19.10 25.33
N THR A 148 1.09 19.47 24.85
CA THR A 148 -0.03 18.56 24.64
C THR A 148 -0.23 18.31 23.17
N GLY A 149 -0.73 17.12 22.84
CA GLY A 149 -1.05 16.70 21.49
C GLY A 149 0.18 16.65 20.60
N PRO A 150 0.94 15.54 20.62
CA PRO A 150 2.11 15.34 19.77
C PRO A 150 1.75 15.14 18.30
N GLY A 151 0.48 14.89 17.97
CA GLY A 151 -0.06 14.71 16.60
C GLY A 151 -0.79 13.38 16.44
N ASP A 152 -1.83 13.35 15.63
CA ASP A 152 -2.44 12.12 15.16
C ASP A 152 -1.88 11.80 13.78
N TYR A 153 -1.56 10.54 13.53
CA TYR A 153 -1.06 10.04 12.25
C TYR A 153 -2.05 8.99 11.73
N VAL A 154 -2.42 9.09 10.46
CA VAL A 154 -3.36 8.16 9.83
C VAL A 154 -2.87 7.81 8.45
N MET A 155 -2.92 6.52 8.11
CA MET A 155 -2.62 6.02 6.78
C MET A 155 -3.92 5.52 6.15
N TYR A 156 -4.13 5.84 4.87
CA TYR A 156 -5.32 5.47 4.11
C TYR A 156 -4.95 4.83 2.78
N LEU A 157 -5.84 3.98 2.27
CA LEU A 157 -5.89 3.59 0.87
C LEU A 157 -7.29 3.89 0.33
N ASP A 158 -7.39 4.62 -0.77
CA ASP A 158 -8.66 5.05 -1.39
C ASP A 158 -9.62 5.77 -0.43
N GLY A 159 -9.06 6.47 0.57
CA GLY A 159 -9.81 7.16 1.62
C GLY A 159 -10.30 6.29 2.77
N GLU A 160 -10.08 4.96 2.72
CA GLU A 160 -10.34 4.05 3.84
C GLU A 160 -9.12 4.00 4.77
N VAL A 161 -9.35 4.07 6.08
CA VAL A 161 -8.28 4.03 7.09
C VAL A 161 -7.64 2.64 7.11
N LEU A 162 -6.32 2.59 6.91
CA LEU A 162 -5.49 1.40 7.08
C LEU A 162 -5.06 1.22 8.54
N ASP A 163 -4.52 2.28 9.13
CA ASP A 163 -4.09 2.31 10.53
C ASP A 163 -4.03 3.76 11.04
N GLU A 164 -4.09 3.92 12.37
CA GLU A 164 -4.03 5.22 13.04
C GLU A 164 -3.24 5.18 14.35
N VAL A 165 -2.50 6.26 14.60
CA VAL A 165 -1.78 6.54 15.83
C VAL A 165 -2.30 7.87 16.38
N LEU A 166 -3.15 7.79 17.40
CA LEU A 166 -3.85 8.97 17.95
C LEU A 166 -3.17 9.49 19.22
N LEU A 167 -2.29 10.50 19.09
CA LEU A 167 -1.56 11.09 20.21
C LEU A 167 -2.13 12.45 20.65
N ASN A 168 -3.07 13.07 19.93
CA ASN A 168 -3.57 14.41 20.28
C ASN A 168 -4.19 14.49 21.69
N GLY A 169 -4.61 13.36 22.27
CA GLY A 169 -5.07 13.23 23.66
C GLY A 169 -3.97 13.06 24.73
N THR A 170 -2.69 13.08 24.34
CA THR A 170 -1.54 12.80 25.23
C THR A 170 -0.62 14.03 25.39
N THR A 171 0.48 13.85 26.13
CA THR A 171 1.53 14.84 26.32
C THR A 171 2.83 14.37 25.68
N ILE A 172 3.67 15.32 25.31
CA ILE A 172 5.08 15.10 24.95
C ILE A 172 5.93 15.99 25.87
N ASP A 173 6.92 15.40 26.52
CA ASP A 173 7.84 16.09 27.40
C ASP A 173 8.81 16.99 26.62
N GLY A 174 9.53 17.86 27.34
CA GLY A 174 10.55 18.70 26.72
C GLY A 174 11.68 17.85 26.15
N PHE A 175 12.08 18.13 24.90
CA PHE A 175 13.09 17.37 24.14
C PHE A 175 12.77 15.89 23.91
N GLU A 176 11.55 15.44 24.20
CA GLU A 176 11.12 14.06 23.94
C GLU A 176 10.94 13.82 22.44
N VAL A 177 11.20 12.57 22.03
CA VAL A 177 10.81 12.03 20.74
C VAL A 177 9.91 10.82 20.98
N ILE A 178 8.66 10.91 20.53
CA ILE A 178 7.72 9.79 20.49
C ILE A 178 7.85 9.16 19.11
N ARG A 179 8.08 7.84 19.07
CA ARG A 179 8.22 7.06 17.84
C ARG A 179 7.15 6.00 17.78
N GLN A 180 6.53 5.84 16.63
CA GLN A 180 5.47 4.88 16.35
C GLN A 180 5.62 4.37 14.92
N SER A 181 4.82 3.37 14.55
CA SER A 181 4.69 2.93 13.17
C SER A 181 3.22 2.76 12.87
N LEU A 182 2.84 2.99 11.61
CA LEU A 182 1.54 2.64 11.06
C LEU A 182 1.69 1.31 10.32
N TYR A 183 0.76 0.38 10.53
CA TYR A 183 0.73 -0.90 9.84
C TYR A 183 -0.70 -1.33 9.52
N GLY A 184 -1.00 -1.49 8.24
CA GLY A 184 -2.31 -1.92 7.77
C GLY A 184 -2.20 -3.07 6.79
N ALA A 185 -3.15 -4.01 6.85
CA ALA A 185 -3.28 -5.08 5.87
C ALA A 185 -4.66 -5.04 5.22
N LEU A 186 -4.70 -5.13 3.89
CA LEU A 186 -5.92 -5.21 3.10
C LEU A 186 -5.99 -6.53 2.35
N GLN A 187 -7.19 -7.07 2.28
CA GLN A 187 -7.48 -8.27 1.50
C GLN A 187 -8.32 -7.92 0.29
N GLY A 188 -8.05 -8.58 -0.83
CA GLY A 188 -8.85 -8.45 -2.05
C GLY A 188 -8.83 -7.05 -2.68
N VAL A 189 -7.69 -6.36 -2.60
CA VAL A 189 -7.41 -5.16 -3.38
C VAL A 189 -7.69 -5.48 -4.85
N GLN A 190 -8.44 -4.62 -5.52
CA GLN A 190 -8.77 -4.77 -6.93
C GLN A 190 -7.58 -4.32 -7.78
N PRO A 191 -7.41 -4.81 -9.01
CA PRO A 191 -6.39 -4.28 -9.90
C PRO A 191 -6.76 -2.85 -10.31
N GLY A 192 -5.77 -1.95 -10.34
CA GLY A 192 -5.95 -0.58 -10.80
C GLY A 192 -5.13 0.44 -10.01
N TYR A 193 -5.41 1.71 -10.26
CA TYR A 193 -4.82 2.81 -9.50
C TYR A 193 -5.54 2.97 -8.16
N HIS A 194 -4.75 3.11 -7.10
CA HIS A 194 -5.17 3.35 -5.74
C HIS A 194 -4.47 4.58 -5.17
N THR A 195 -5.16 5.36 -4.35
CA THR A 195 -4.55 6.51 -3.69
C THR A 195 -4.06 6.13 -2.30
N LEU A 196 -2.74 6.07 -2.11
CA LEU A 196 -2.13 6.01 -0.78
C LEU A 196 -2.07 7.42 -0.19
N ARG A 197 -2.60 7.60 1.01
CA ARG A 197 -2.53 8.88 1.75
C ARG A 197 -1.95 8.66 3.13
N LEU A 198 -0.94 9.44 3.51
CA LEU A 198 -0.44 9.55 4.87
C LEU A 198 -0.74 10.94 5.41
N GLU A 199 -1.44 11.03 6.52
CA GLU A 199 -1.88 12.27 7.11
C GLU A 199 -1.31 12.45 8.51
N VAL A 200 -0.83 13.65 8.80
CA VAL A 200 -0.56 14.08 10.17
C VAL A 200 -1.39 15.30 10.50
N SER A 201 -2.10 15.23 11.62
CA SER A 201 -2.94 16.31 12.13
C SER A 201 -2.58 16.65 13.57
N ARG A 202 -2.74 17.92 13.93
CA ARG A 202 -2.51 18.36 15.30
C ARG A 202 -3.63 19.29 15.76
N GLY A 203 -4.06 19.14 17.01
CA GLY A 203 -5.05 20.03 17.61
C GLY A 203 -4.56 21.47 17.80
N ALA A 204 -5.48 22.38 18.19
CA ALA A 204 -5.23 23.82 18.40
C ALA A 204 -4.40 24.13 19.67
N THR A 205 -3.21 23.57 19.78
CA THR A 205 -2.37 23.70 20.97
C THR A 205 -1.38 24.86 20.80
N ASN A 206 -1.18 25.67 21.84
CA ASN A 206 -0.16 26.72 21.83
C ASN A 206 1.21 26.05 21.92
N SER A 207 1.87 25.96 20.78
CA SER A 207 3.03 25.12 20.65
C SER A 207 3.98 25.67 19.61
N ARG A 208 5.22 25.85 20.05
CA ARG A 208 6.34 26.26 19.22
C ARG A 208 7.21 25.03 19.10
N GLU A 209 7.60 24.60 17.91
CA GLU A 209 8.61 23.54 17.78
C GLU A 209 8.17 22.11 18.17
N ILE A 210 6.91 21.72 17.89
CA ILE A 210 6.55 20.30 17.75
C ILE A 210 6.62 19.93 16.27
N TYR A 211 7.42 18.92 15.97
CA TYR A 211 7.68 18.45 14.62
C TYR A 211 7.20 17.03 14.45
N HIS A 212 6.81 16.73 13.23
CA HIS A 212 6.27 15.45 12.83
C HIS A 212 7.08 14.90 11.68
N PHE A 213 7.24 13.59 11.68
CA PHE A 213 8.04 12.90 10.70
C PHE A 213 7.27 11.72 10.11
N PHE A 214 7.49 11.49 8.81
CA PHE A 214 7.18 10.26 8.11
C PHE A 214 8.46 9.74 7.47
N ASP A 215 8.67 8.43 7.49
CA ASP A 215 9.77 7.74 6.81
C ASP A 215 9.41 6.27 6.56
N ASN A 216 10.21 5.57 5.74
CA ASN A 216 10.10 4.15 5.44
C ASN A 216 8.68 3.72 5.01
N ILE A 217 8.00 4.55 4.20
CA ILE A 217 6.70 4.20 3.65
C ILE A 217 6.89 3.08 2.63
N ALA A 218 6.20 1.97 2.85
CA ALA A 218 6.31 0.79 2.00
C ALA A 218 4.98 0.04 1.92
N PHE A 219 4.88 -0.80 0.88
CA PHE A 219 3.88 -1.86 0.82
C PHE A 219 4.51 -3.14 0.28
N ALA A 220 3.87 -4.27 0.57
CA ALA A 220 4.23 -5.55 0.01
C ALA A 220 2.99 -6.41 -0.26
N PRO A 221 2.95 -7.17 -1.37
CA PRO A 221 1.93 -8.19 -1.55
C PRO A 221 2.02 -9.25 -0.45
N LEU A 222 0.91 -9.52 0.21
CA LEU A 222 0.77 -10.67 1.10
C LEU A 222 0.65 -11.91 0.23
N LEU A 223 1.69 -12.73 0.26
CA LEU A 223 1.63 -14.03 -0.40
C LEU A 223 0.50 -14.83 0.23
N SER A 224 -0.49 -15.22 -0.59
CA SER A 224 -1.47 -16.23 -0.23
C SER A 224 -0.72 -17.36 0.46
N SER A 225 -1.05 -17.62 1.72
CA SER A 225 -0.61 -18.83 2.38
C SER A 225 -1.30 -19.94 1.62
N ALA A 226 -0.65 -20.47 0.58
CA ALA A 226 -1.06 -21.68 -0.08
C ALA A 226 -1.27 -22.68 1.05
N THR A 227 -2.54 -23.01 1.32
CA THR A 227 -2.89 -24.08 2.24
C THR A 227 -2.04 -25.24 1.79
N ALA A 228 -1.03 -25.60 2.58
CA ALA A 228 -0.24 -26.77 2.32
C ALA A 228 -1.26 -27.88 2.10
N ALA A 229 -1.34 -28.38 0.86
CA ALA A 229 -2.19 -29.53 0.57
C ALA A 229 -1.88 -30.54 1.67
N PRO A 230 -2.88 -31.06 2.42
CA PRO A 230 -2.57 -32.00 3.47
C PRO A 230 -1.75 -33.11 2.83
N GLU A 231 -0.51 -33.25 3.30
CA GLU A 231 0.37 -34.38 2.95
C GLU A 231 -0.53 -35.61 2.95
N PRO A 232 -0.61 -36.40 1.86
CA PRO A 232 -1.45 -37.57 1.85
C PRO A 232 -0.95 -38.46 2.99
N HIS A 233 -1.67 -38.48 4.12
CA HIS A 233 -1.46 -39.47 5.16
C HIS A 233 -1.68 -40.79 4.47
N THR A 234 -0.57 -41.48 4.18
CA THR A 234 -0.44 -42.87 3.80
C THR A 234 -1.79 -43.56 3.61
N ALA A 235 -2.45 -43.28 2.48
CA ALA A 235 -3.64 -44.01 2.09
C ALA A 235 -3.14 -45.43 1.82
N GLY A 236 -3.51 -46.35 2.72
CA GLY A 236 -3.06 -47.73 2.69
C GLY A 236 -3.19 -48.31 1.28
N LEU A 237 -2.08 -48.84 0.77
CA LEU A 237 -2.01 -49.56 -0.48
C LEU A 237 -2.84 -50.86 -0.35
N LEU A 238 -4.15 -50.77 -0.57
CA LEU A 238 -5.03 -51.93 -0.71
C LEU A 238 -4.79 -52.52 -2.10
N VAL A 239 -3.88 -53.48 -2.17
CA VAL A 239 -3.67 -54.30 -3.38
C VAL A 239 -4.91 -55.18 -3.58
N LEU A 240 -5.78 -54.77 -4.49
CA LEU A 240 -6.79 -55.63 -5.08
C LEU A 240 -6.36 -56.00 -6.50
N GLY A 241 -6.11 -57.29 -6.73
CA GLY A 241 -6.12 -57.86 -8.07
C GLY A 241 -5.16 -59.02 -8.31
N ALA A 242 -5.66 -60.26 -8.19
CA ALA A 242 -5.29 -61.32 -9.13
C ALA A 242 -6.43 -62.35 -9.22
N TRP A 243 -7.16 -62.29 -10.33
CA TRP A 243 -8.14 -63.28 -10.74
C TRP A 243 -7.47 -64.56 -11.25
N ALA A 244 -8.24 -65.65 -11.14
CA ALA A 244 -7.88 -67.05 -11.32
C ALA A 244 -7.62 -67.50 -12.76
N ILE A 245 -6.63 -68.41 -12.95
CA ILE A 245 -6.54 -69.48 -13.97
C ILE A 245 -5.60 -70.54 -13.38
N GLY A 246 -5.82 -71.85 -13.35
CA GLY A 246 -6.87 -72.70 -13.88
C GLY A 246 -6.52 -74.18 -13.61
N ALA A 247 -7.47 -75.04 -13.97
CA ALA A 247 -7.33 -76.46 -14.31
C ALA A 247 -6.70 -77.42 -13.30
N GLY A 248 -7.53 -78.36 -12.84
CA GLY A 248 -7.12 -79.43 -11.94
C GLY A 248 -6.36 -80.59 -12.59
N ARG A 249 -5.90 -81.49 -11.72
CA ARG A 249 -5.83 -82.97 -11.87
C ARG A 249 -5.39 -83.50 -10.48
N ARG A 250 -6.22 -84.33 -9.83
CA ARG A 250 -6.04 -85.80 -9.64
C ARG A 250 -4.68 -86.13 -8.99
N GLN A 251 -4.52 -86.95 -7.95
CA GLN A 251 -5.32 -88.02 -7.34
C GLN A 251 -4.51 -88.58 -6.15
N ARG A 252 -5.21 -89.17 -5.15
CA ARG A 252 -4.85 -90.33 -4.29
C ARG A 252 -3.64 -90.18 -3.33
N ALA A 253 -3.81 -90.21 -2.00
CA ALA A 253 -4.19 -91.33 -1.11
C ALA A 253 -3.13 -92.45 -0.98
N ALA A 254 -2.55 -92.57 0.21
CA ALA A 254 -2.19 -93.79 0.97
C ALA A 254 -1.24 -93.32 2.10
N SER A 255 -1.71 -93.31 3.36
CA SER A 255 -1.56 -94.35 4.40
C SER A 255 -0.43 -94.02 5.36
#